data_AF-A0A4P0Y9J4-F1
#
_entry.id   AF-A0A4P0Y9J4-F1
#
_cell.length_a   1.000
_cell.length_b   1.000
_cell.length_c   1.000
_cell.angle_alpha   90.00
_cell.angle_beta   90.00
_cell.angle_gamma   90.00
#
_symmetry.space_group_name_H-M   'P 1'
#
loop_
_entity.id
_entity.type
_entity.pdbx_description
1 polymer ?
#
loop_
_entity_poly.entity_id
_entity_poly.type
_entity_poly.pdbx_seq_one_letter_code
_entity_poly.pdbx_strand_id
1 'polypeptide(L)' 'MLTPLVQQQIDKRIAEGVDPEQASAQLLAEKQPSGEFVTPQQLGEMALFLCSDAAAQVRGAAWNMDGGWVAQ' A
#
# COMPACT_ATOMS: atom_id res chain seq x y z
N MET A 1 -4.44 10.11 2.14
CA MET A 1 -3.29 11.03 2.04
C MET A 1 -2.06 10.22 1.70
N LEU A 2 -1.24 10.67 0.75
CA LEU A 2 0.06 10.07 0.50
C LEU A 2 1.02 10.43 1.63
N THR A 3 1.98 9.54 1.91
CA THR A 3 3.06 9.87 2.84
C THR A 3 4.00 10.89 2.19
N PRO A 4 4.73 11.72 2.97
CA PRO A 4 5.68 12.68 2.41
C PRO A 4 6.72 12.04 1.49
N LEU A 5 7.16 10.81 1.80
CA LEU A 5 8.11 10.07 0.98
C LEU A 5 7.52 9.69 -0.39
N VAL A 6 6.28 9.20 -0.41
CA VAL A 6 5.60 8.83 -1.65
C VAL A 6 5.38 10.07 -2.53
N GLN A 7 5.02 11.20 -1.93
CA GLN A 7 4.88 12.45 -2.67
C GLN A 7 6.20 12.86 -3.33
N GLN A 8 7.32 12.85 -2.59
CA GLN A 8 8.65 13.15 -3.14
C GLN A 8 9.04 12.21 -4.29
N GLN A 9 8.65 10.94 -4.22
CA GLN A 9 8.92 9.95 -5.29
C GLN A 9 8.10 10.19 -6.55
N ILE A 10 6.87 10.68 -6.42
CA ILE A 10 6.02 11.06 -7.55
C ILE A 10 6.56 12.35 -8.18
N ASP A 11 6.86 13.36 -7.37
CA ASP A 11 7.40 14.65 -7.83
C ASP A 11 8.71 14.47 -8.60
N LYS A 12 9.59 13.57 -8.14
CA LYS A 12 10.83 13.22 -8.84
C LYS A 12 10.55 12.64 -10.24
N ARG A 13 9.59 11.73 -10.38
CA ARG A 13 9.24 11.14 -11.68
C ARG A 13 8.64 12.17 -12.63
N ILE A 14 7.84 13.08 -12.10
CA ILE A 14 7.30 14.20 -12.88
C ILE A 14 8.44 15.10 -13.39
N ALA A 15 9.42 15.41 -12.54
CA ALA A 15 10.61 16.16 -12.94
C ALA A 15 11.48 15.44 -13.98
N GLU A 16 11.43 14.10 -14.02
CA GLU A 16 12.08 13.26 -15.04
C GLU A 16 11.25 13.12 -16.33
N GLY A 17 10.09 13.77 -16.41
CA GLY A 17 9.26 13.85 -17.62
C GLY A 17 8.08 12.87 -17.67
N VAL A 18 7.78 12.16 -16.58
CA VAL A 18 6.59 11.31 -16.49
C VAL A 18 5.33 12.18 -16.31
N ASP A 19 4.26 11.84 -17.03
CA ASP A 19 2.95 12.45 -16.84
C ASP A 19 2.50 12.36 -15.37
N PRO A 20 2.06 13.46 -14.72
CA PRO A 20 1.54 13.43 -13.35
C PRO A 20 0.50 12.34 -13.08
N GLU A 21 -0.40 12.05 -14.02
CA GLU A 21 -1.41 10.99 -13.85
C GLU A 21 -0.79 9.59 -13.86
N GLN A 22 0.32 9.41 -14.58
CA GLN A 22 1.02 8.13 -14.70
C GLN A 22 2.07 7.91 -13.61
N ALA A 23 2.63 8.97 -13.05
CA ALA A 23 3.73 8.89 -12.09
C ALA A 23 3.38 8.05 -10.85
N SER A 24 2.15 8.18 -10.33
CA SER A 24 1.65 7.36 -9.23
C SER A 24 1.42 5.90 -9.64
N ALA A 25 0.86 5.67 -10.84
CA ALA A 25 0.59 4.33 -11.34
C ALA A 25 1.89 3.56 -11.58
N GLN A 26 2.91 4.21 -12.15
CA GLN A 26 4.23 3.63 -12.34
C GLN A 26 4.91 3.31 -11.00
N LEU A 27 4.84 4.22 -10.02
CA LEU A 27 5.39 3.97 -8.68
C LEU A 27 4.77 2.72 -8.03
N LEU A 28 3.46 2.56 -8.14
CA LEU A 28 2.78 1.37 -7.61
C LEU A 28 3.13 0.12 -8.41
N ALA A 29 3.13 0.19 -9.74
CA ALA A 29 3.41 -0.95 -10.62
C ALA A 29 4.80 -1.58 -10.40
N GLU A 30 5.77 -0.84 -9.84
CA GLU A 30 7.09 -1.40 -9.50
C GLU A 30 7.02 -2.51 -8.45
N LYS A 31 6.02 -2.47 -7.55
CA LYS A 31 6.02 -3.27 -6.32
C LYS A 31 4.64 -3.74 -5.84
N GLN A 32 3.53 -3.12 -6.23
CA GLN A 32 2.17 -3.47 -5.81
C GLN A 32 1.32 -3.80 -7.04
N PRO A 33 1.16 -5.08 -7.39
CA PRO A 33 0.36 -5.54 -8.53
C PRO A 33 -1.08 -5.01 -8.55
N SER A 34 -1.68 -4.71 -7.39
CA SER A 34 -3.03 -4.14 -7.29
C SER A 34 -3.15 -2.77 -7.97
N GLY A 35 -2.06 -2.00 -8.08
CA GLY A 35 -2.11 -0.64 -8.59
C GLY A 35 -2.80 0.36 -7.66
N GLU A 36 -3.08 -0.02 -6.41
CA GLU A 36 -3.75 0.81 -5.42
C GLU A 36 -2.94 0.89 -4.12
N PHE A 37 -2.81 2.09 -3.55
CA PHE A 37 -2.21 2.25 -2.24
C PHE A 37 -3.10 1.64 -1.16
N VAL A 38 -2.48 0.87 -0.27
CA VAL A 38 -3.08 0.50 1.01
C VAL A 38 -3.32 1.75 1.84
N THR A 39 -4.55 1.93 2.29
CA THR A 39 -4.98 3.11 3.05
C THR A 39 -4.83 2.90 4.56
N PRO A 40 -4.64 3.98 5.35
CA PRO A 40 -4.66 3.89 6.82
C PRO A 40 -5.96 3.29 7.37
N GLN A 41 -7.10 3.56 6.71
CA GLN A 41 -8.40 3.03 7.09
C GLN A 41 -8.46 1.52 6.96
N GLN A 42 -7.99 0.94 5.84
CA GLN A 42 -7.92 -0.51 5.65
C GLN A 42 -7.00 -1.18 6.68
N LEU A 43 -5.86 -0.56 7.01
CA LEU A 43 -4.99 -1.05 8.09
C LEU A 43 -5.70 -1.01 9.46
N GLY A 44 -6.47 0.05 9.70
CA GLY A 44 -7.32 0.16 10.89
C GLY A 44 -8.38 -0.93 10.97
N GLU A 45 -9.04 -1.25 9.86
CA GLU A 45 -10.03 -2.34 9.77
C GLU A 45 -9.40 -3.71 10.04
N MET A 46 -8.20 -3.98 9.50
CA MET A 46 -7.45 -5.20 9.84
C MET A 46 -7.11 -5.24 11.33
N ALA A 47 -6.68 -4.12 11.92
CA ALA A 47 -6.40 -4.07 13.35
C ALA A 47 -7.67 -4.34 14.19
N LEU A 48 -8.83 -3.80 13.78
CA LEU A 48 -10.12 -4.07 14.42
C LEU A 48 -10.49 -5.56 14.31
N PHE A 49 -10.31 -6.17 13.13
CA PHE A 49 -10.52 -7.60 12.94
C PHE A 49 -9.62 -8.43 13.88
N LEU A 50 -8.33 -8.11 13.96
CA LEU A 50 -7.38 -8.81 14.81
C LEU A 50 -7.67 -8.66 16.32
N CYS A 51 -8.34 -7.58 16.73
CA CYS A 51 -8.80 -7.36 18.10
C CYS A 51 -10.18 -7.98 18.40
N SER A 52 -10.84 -8.60 17.42
CA SER A 52 -12.17 -9.19 17.57
C SER A 52 -12.12 -10.67 17.98
N ASP A 53 -13.26 -11.22 18.42
CA ASP A 53 -13.41 -12.64 18.74
C ASP A 53 -13.14 -13.54 17.52
N ALA A 54 -13.35 -13.05 16.29
CA ALA A 54 -13.08 -13.80 15.07
C ALA A 54 -11.59 -14.13 14.88
N ALA A 55 -10.70 -13.36 15.52
CA ALA A 55 -9.26 -13.56 15.47
C ALA A 55 -8.71 -14.26 16.73
N ALA A 56 -9.56 -14.88 17.58
CA ALA A 56 -9.15 -15.42 18.88
C ALA A 56 -7.94 -16.38 18.84
N GLN A 57 -7.77 -17.12 17.74
CA GLN A 57 -6.66 -18.05 17.51
C GLN A 57 -5.68 -17.61 16.42
N VAL A 58 -5.77 -16.37 15.94
CA VAL A 58 -4.77 -15.80 15.04
C VAL A 58 -3.55 -15.39 15.87
N ARG A 59 -2.49 -16.21 15.84
CA ARG A 59 -1.26 -16.02 16.61
C ARG A 59 -0.04 -16.42 15.78
N GLY A 60 1.07 -15.69 15.94
CA GLY A 60 2.34 -16.03 15.31
C GLY A 60 2.35 -15.96 13.77
N ALA A 61 1.35 -15.32 13.16
CA ALA A 61 1.24 -15.17 11.72
C ALA A 61 1.55 -13.74 11.28
N ALA A 62 2.30 -13.59 10.18
CA ALA A 62 2.43 -12.32 9.48
C ALA A 62 1.33 -12.24 8.41
N TRP A 63 0.46 -11.24 8.50
CA TRP A 63 -0.61 -11.00 7.53
C TRP A 63 -0.22 -9.84 6.63
N ASN A 64 -0.19 -10.09 5.32
CA ASN A 64 0.20 -9.09 4.35
C ASN A 64 -1.03 -8.32 3.88
N MET A 65 -0.93 -6.99 3.92
CA MET A 65 -1.81 -6.05 3.25
C MET A 65 -0.91 -5.16 2.40
N ASP A 66 -0.50 -5.69 1.25
CA ASP A 66 0.60 -5.15 0.43
C ASP A 66 0.27 -5.05 -1.06
N GLY A 67 -1.00 -5.22 -1.43
CA GLY A 67 -1.42 -5.16 -2.83
C GLY A 67 -0.83 -6.27 -3.70
N GLY A 68 -0.36 -7.38 -3.10
CA GLY A 68 0.25 -8.50 -3.82
C GLY A 68 1.77 -8.39 -3.98
N TRP A 69 2.42 -7.44 -3.31
CA TRP A 69 3.87 -7.22 -3.41
C TRP A 69 4.66 -8.50 -3.19
N VAL A 70 4.41 -9.23 -2.11
CA VAL A 70 5.18 -10.46 -1.81
C VAL A 70 4.78 -11.68 -2.63
N ALA A 71 3.72 -11.58 -3.44
CA ALA A 71 3.19 -12.69 -4.23
C ALA A 71 3.74 -12.75 -5.67
N GLN A 72 4.43 -11.69 -6.12
CA GLN A 72 4.94 -11.55 -7.48
C GLN A 72 6.27 -12.28 -7.73
#